data_AF-A0A2A7BBF3-F1
#
_entry.id   AF-A0A2A7BBF3-F1
#
_cell.length_a   1.000
_cell.length_b   1.000
_cell.length_c   1.000
_cell.angle_alpha   90.00
_cell.angle_beta   90.00
_cell.angle_gamma   90.00
#
_symmetry.space_group_name_H-M   'P 1'
#
loop_
_entity.id
_entity.type
_entity.pdbx_description
1 polymer ?
#
loop_
_entity_poly.entity_id
_entity_poly.type
_entity_poly.pdbx_seq_one_letter_code
_entity_poly.pdbx_strand_id
1 'polypeptide(L)'
;MVRQYQGLVYTVCHQLVPDEGDAQDLAQETFLAAWRAIDRCPPGYEKQWLARIASNKAKDYLRSAWVRRVNTPGDDILALEGAPPGSDPEQQVLDAMSEETLTGKILGMREPYRTPCRLMLLEGRTAAEAAALCGRPQKTVEAQIYRAKKMLAEQIRQERRSEDGIVS
;
A
#
# COMPACT_ATOMS: atom_id res chain seq x y z
N MET A 1 -13.54 -15.88 2.41
CA MET A 1 -12.99 -14.52 2.65
C MET A 1 -12.65 -14.28 4.12
N VAL A 2 -13.59 -13.89 4.99
CA VAL A 2 -13.29 -13.46 6.38
C VAL A 2 -12.51 -14.52 7.18
N ARG A 3 -13.07 -15.72 7.37
CA ARG A 3 -12.41 -16.80 8.15
C ARG A 3 -11.01 -17.15 7.64
N GLN A 4 -10.79 -17.03 6.34
CA GLN A 4 -9.54 -17.39 5.67
C GLN A 4 -8.46 -16.32 5.83
N TYR A 5 -8.84 -15.03 5.79
CA TYR A 5 -7.89 -13.92 5.72
C TYR A 5 -7.89 -13.02 6.96
N GLN A 6 -8.69 -13.30 7.99
CA GLN A 6 -8.75 -12.50 9.23
C GLN A 6 -7.37 -12.29 9.86
N GLY A 7 -6.55 -13.33 9.93
CA GLY A 7 -5.21 -13.24 10.51
C GLY A 7 -4.29 -12.34 9.68
N LEU A 8 -4.37 -12.41 8.35
CA LEU A 8 -3.61 -11.55 7.45
C LEU A 8 -4.02 -10.08 7.61
N VAL A 9 -5.32 -9.81 7.53
CA VAL A 9 -5.86 -8.45 7.59
C VAL A 9 -5.51 -7.81 8.93
N TYR A 10 -5.75 -8.52 10.04
CA TYR A 10 -5.36 -8.05 11.36
C TYR A 10 -3.85 -7.79 11.46
N THR A 11 -3.02 -8.72 10.96
CA THR A 11 -1.56 -8.54 10.97
C THR A 11 -1.14 -7.27 10.24
N VAL A 12 -1.66 -7.02 9.03
CA VAL A 12 -1.32 -5.82 8.25
C VAL A 12 -1.76 -4.54 8.98
N CYS A 13 -2.96 -4.53 9.57
CA CYS A 13 -3.43 -3.38 10.34
C CYS A 13 -2.55 -3.14 11.58
N HIS A 14 -2.30 -4.18 12.38
CA HIS A 14 -1.55 -4.11 13.63
C HIS A 14 -0.07 -3.74 13.42
N GLN A 15 0.52 -4.13 12.29
CA GLN A 15 1.89 -3.75 11.93
C GLN A 15 2.05 -2.24 11.70
N LEU A 16 0.99 -1.55 11.30
CA LEU A 16 0.98 -0.10 11.05
C LEU A 16 0.39 0.68 12.25
N VAL A 17 -0.60 0.09 12.93
CA VAL A 17 -1.32 0.69 14.05
C VAL A 17 -1.23 -0.27 15.24
N PRO A 18 -0.29 -0.04 16.18
CA PRO A 18 -0.02 -0.98 17.28
C PRO A 18 -1.13 -1.11 18.34
N ASP A 19 -2.08 -0.18 18.37
CA ASP A 19 -3.22 -0.29 19.28
C ASP A 19 -4.14 -1.44 18.83
N GLU A 20 -4.39 -2.38 19.72
CA GLU A 20 -5.16 -3.59 19.40
C GLU A 20 -6.61 -3.29 19.01
N GLY A 21 -7.24 -2.31 19.68
CA GLY A 21 -8.61 -1.91 19.41
C GLY A 21 -8.74 -1.27 18.03
N ASP A 22 -7.90 -0.28 17.75
CA ASP A 22 -7.83 0.37 16.45
C ASP A 22 -7.50 -0.62 15.33
N ALA A 23 -6.57 -1.55 15.57
CA ALA A 23 -6.22 -2.58 14.58
C ALA A 23 -7.40 -3.54 14.30
N GLN A 24 -8.17 -3.92 15.32
CA GLN A 24 -9.39 -4.72 15.16
C GLN A 24 -10.48 -3.96 14.39
N ASP A 25 -10.67 -2.68 14.68
CA ASP A 25 -11.65 -1.84 13.99
C ASP A 25 -11.26 -1.66 12.52
N LEU A 26 -10.00 -1.36 12.23
CA LEU A 26 -9.49 -1.28 10.85
C LEU A 26 -9.61 -2.61 10.11
N ALA A 27 -9.42 -3.74 10.77
CA ALA A 27 -9.61 -5.05 10.19
C ALA A 27 -11.09 -5.31 9.82
N GLN A 28 -12.02 -4.95 10.70
CA GLN A 28 -13.45 -5.03 10.44
C GLN A 28 -13.85 -4.13 9.26
N GLU A 29 -13.42 -2.88 9.28
CA GLU A 29 -13.66 -1.96 8.17
C GLU A 29 -13.09 -2.45 6.84
N THR A 30 -11.92 -3.11 6.88
CA THR A 30 -11.28 -3.71 5.70
C THR A 30 -12.20 -4.75 5.08
N PHE A 31 -12.77 -5.66 5.87
CA PHE A 31 -13.68 -6.66 5.34
C PHE A 31 -14.99 -6.06 4.84
N LEU A 32 -15.51 -5.00 5.48
CA LEU A 32 -16.69 -4.28 4.99
C LEU A 32 -16.42 -3.61 3.64
N ALA A 33 -15.26 -2.97 3.49
CA ALA A 33 -14.84 -2.36 2.22
C ALA A 33 -14.63 -3.41 1.13
N ALA A 34 -13.98 -4.53 1.47
CA ALA A 34 -13.78 -5.66 0.56
C ALA A 34 -15.12 -6.27 0.12
N TRP A 35 -16.09 -6.42 1.02
CA TRP A 35 -17.40 -6.94 0.66
C TRP A 35 -18.13 -6.03 -0.33
N ARG A 36 -18.08 -4.70 -0.12
CA ARG A 36 -18.69 -3.71 -1.03
C ARG A 36 -18.04 -3.66 -2.41
N ALA A 37 -16.78 -4.06 -2.52
CA ALA A 37 -15.99 -4.00 -3.75
C ALA A 37 -15.64 -5.38 -4.31
N ILE A 38 -16.34 -6.44 -3.87
CA ILE A 38 -15.96 -7.83 -4.14
C ILE A 38 -15.87 -8.15 -5.64
N ASP A 39 -16.72 -7.53 -6.46
CA ASP A 39 -16.73 -7.69 -7.91
C ASP A 39 -15.46 -7.17 -8.60
N ARG A 40 -14.65 -6.36 -7.89
CA ARG A 40 -13.36 -5.85 -8.38
C ARG A 40 -12.19 -6.75 -8.01
N CYS A 41 -12.41 -7.79 -7.20
CA CYS A 41 -11.37 -8.73 -6.81
C CYS A 41 -11.13 -9.76 -7.93
N PRO A 42 -9.94 -9.79 -8.55
CA PRO A 42 -9.62 -10.85 -9.50
C PRO A 42 -9.54 -12.20 -8.76
N PRO A 43 -10.12 -13.29 -9.29
CA PRO A 43 -10.02 -14.62 -8.67
C PRO A 43 -8.56 -15.05 -8.48
N GLY A 44 -8.21 -15.53 -7.28
CA GLY A 44 -6.84 -15.96 -6.95
C GLY A 44 -5.90 -14.85 -6.45
N TYR A 45 -6.37 -13.59 -6.41
CA TYR A 45 -5.61 -12.44 -5.91
C TYR A 45 -6.15 -11.88 -4.59
N GLU A 46 -7.02 -12.62 -3.90
CA GLU A 46 -7.74 -12.17 -2.70
C GLU A 46 -6.76 -11.76 -1.58
N LYS A 47 -5.63 -12.47 -1.47
CA LYS A 47 -4.61 -12.22 -0.44
C LYS A 47 -3.98 -10.83 -0.60
N GLN A 48 -3.46 -10.54 -1.80
CA GLN A 48 -2.81 -9.27 -2.14
C GLN A 48 -3.81 -8.12 -2.10
N TRP A 49 -5.01 -8.37 -2.63
CA TRP A 49 -6.10 -7.39 -2.65
C TRP A 49 -6.52 -6.97 -1.23
N LEU A 50 -6.75 -7.94 -0.34
CA LEU A 50 -7.09 -7.64 1.06
C LEU A 50 -5.93 -6.96 1.81
N ALA A 51 -4.69 -7.41 1.61
CA ALA A 51 -3.52 -6.78 2.22
C ALA A 51 -3.40 -5.31 1.78
N ARG A 52 -3.67 -5.00 0.50
CA ARG A 52 -3.65 -3.63 -0.01
C ARG A 52 -4.73 -2.77 0.63
N ILE A 53 -5.98 -3.24 0.69
CA ILE A 53 -7.09 -2.52 1.36
C ILE A 53 -6.74 -2.25 2.83
N ALA A 54 -6.27 -3.27 3.56
CA ALA A 54 -5.87 -3.14 4.97
C ALA A 54 -4.77 -2.10 5.16
N SER A 55 -3.71 -2.18 4.34
CA SER A 55 -2.58 -1.25 4.43
C SER A 55 -2.98 0.19 4.11
N ASN A 56 -3.87 0.40 3.14
CA ASN A 56 -4.34 1.73 2.77
C ASN A 56 -5.22 2.33 3.88
N LYS A 57 -6.12 1.55 4.46
CA LYS A 57 -6.93 1.97 5.62
C LYS A 57 -6.07 2.36 6.82
N ALA A 58 -5.07 1.56 7.16
CA ALA A 58 -4.16 1.86 8.26
C ALA A 58 -3.34 3.14 7.98
N LYS A 59 -2.84 3.33 6.75
CA LYS A 59 -2.13 4.56 6.36
C LYS A 59 -3.04 5.79 6.41
N ASP A 60 -4.29 5.66 5.99
CA ASP A 60 -5.28 6.74 6.05
C ASP A 60 -5.63 7.09 7.49
N TYR A 61 -5.80 6.10 8.37
CA TYR A 61 -5.98 6.30 9.80
C TYR A 61 -4.83 7.10 10.44
N LEU A 62 -3.58 6.70 10.17
CA LEU A 62 -2.39 7.40 10.65
C LEU A 62 -2.30 8.84 10.11
N ARG A 63 -2.64 9.05 8.84
CA ARG A 63 -2.69 10.38 8.22
C ARG A 63 -3.72 11.27 8.92
N SER A 64 -4.92 10.78 9.15
CA SER A 64 -5.97 11.53 9.85
C SER A 64 -5.58 11.84 11.31
N ALA A 65 -4.94 10.90 12.00
CA ALA A 65 -4.42 11.12 13.34
C ALA A 65 -3.34 12.22 13.37
N TRP A 66 -2.42 12.23 12.40
CA TRP A 66 -1.41 13.27 12.24
C TRP A 66 -2.02 14.64 11.97
N VAL A 67 -2.97 14.73 11.04
CA VAL A 67 -3.68 15.99 10.71
C VAL A 67 -4.38 16.56 11.93
N ARG A 68 -5.02 15.72 12.76
CA ARG A 68 -5.65 16.17 14.01
C ARG A 68 -4.63 16.74 15.00
N ARG A 69 -3.48 16.09 15.16
CA ARG A 69 -2.40 16.57 16.05
C ARG A 69 -1.81 17.90 15.59
N VAL A 70 -1.45 18.02 14.31
CA VAL A 70 -0.80 19.23 13.78
C VAL A 70 -1.72 20.45 13.75
N ASN A 71 -3.04 20.25 13.62
CA ASN A 71 -4.01 21.34 13.67
C ASN A 71 -4.50 21.67 15.09
N THR A 72 -3.95 21.03 16.14
CA THR A 72 -4.26 21.37 17.53
C THR A 72 -3.31 22.49 18.01
N PRO A 73 -3.81 23.68 18.39
CA PRO A 73 -2.95 24.75 18.88
C PRO A 73 -2.34 24.36 20.23
N GLY A 74 -1.01 24.20 20.30
CA GLY A 74 -0.27 24.10 21.57
C GLY A 74 0.71 22.93 21.74
N ASP A 75 0.75 21.95 20.84
CA ASP A 75 1.62 20.78 21.01
C ASP A 75 2.90 20.89 20.16
N ASP A 76 3.96 21.43 20.77
CA ASP A 76 5.33 21.17 20.36
C ASP A 76 5.76 19.79 20.92
N ILE A 77 6.39 18.97 20.07
CA ILE A 77 7.17 17.73 20.37
C ILE A 77 6.48 16.38 20.06
N LEU A 78 6.71 15.88 18.84
CA LEU A 78 7.51 14.68 18.48
C LEU A 78 7.15 14.35 17.03
N ALA A 79 7.87 15.00 16.11
CA ALA A 79 7.78 14.69 14.70
C ALA A 79 8.19 13.23 14.49
N LEU A 80 7.23 12.37 14.15
CA LEU A 80 7.55 11.20 13.36
C LEU A 80 8.27 11.74 12.11
N GLU A 81 9.56 11.45 11.98
CA GLU A 81 10.33 11.78 10.78
C GLU A 81 9.60 11.21 9.56
N GLY A 82 8.98 12.08 8.77
CA GLY A 82 8.26 11.69 7.57
C GLY A 82 7.35 12.79 7.10
N ALA A 83 7.53 13.22 5.84
CA ALA A 83 6.60 14.08 5.13
C ALA A 83 5.14 13.58 5.30
N PRO A 84 4.13 14.47 5.18
CA PRO A 84 2.73 14.07 5.27
C PRO A 84 2.48 12.86 4.36
N PRO A 85 1.95 11.73 4.88
CA PRO A 85 1.53 10.64 4.02
C PRO A 85 0.45 11.19 3.10
N GLY A 86 0.51 10.99 1.78
CA GLY A 86 -0.70 11.09 0.94
C GLY A 86 -0.69 11.97 -0.31
N SER A 87 0.39 12.64 -0.68
CA SER A 87 0.49 13.29 -2.00
C SER A 87 1.57 12.61 -2.85
N ASP A 88 1.40 11.30 -3.09
CA ASP A 88 2.23 10.51 -4.00
C ASP A 88 1.40 10.27 -5.28
N PRO A 89 1.51 11.14 -6.32
CA PRO A 89 0.75 10.97 -7.57
C PRO A 89 0.98 9.61 -8.20
N GLU A 90 2.18 9.04 -8.05
CA GLU A 90 2.46 7.69 -8.52
C GLU A 90 1.59 6.67 -7.80
N GLN A 91 1.40 6.77 -6.47
CA GLN A 91 0.53 5.85 -5.72
C GLN A 91 -0.91 5.85 -6.26
N GLN A 92 -1.45 7.02 -6.63
CA GLN A 92 -2.81 7.11 -7.19
C GLN A 92 -2.92 6.35 -8.53
N VAL A 93 -1.87 6.37 -9.34
CA VAL A 93 -1.82 5.60 -10.59
C VAL A 93 -1.81 4.10 -10.30
N LEU A 94 -1.04 3.66 -9.30
CA LEU A 94 -1.02 2.26 -8.87
C LEU A 94 -2.38 1.82 -8.30
N ASP A 95 -3.04 2.67 -7.52
CA ASP A 95 -4.33 2.34 -6.89
C ASP A 95 -5.45 2.11 -7.91
N ALA A 96 -5.35 2.75 -9.08
CA ALA A 96 -6.28 2.58 -10.20
C ALA A 96 -6.12 1.24 -10.95
N MET A 97 -5.08 0.45 -10.66
CA MET A 97 -4.84 -0.84 -11.32
C MET A 97 -5.67 -1.97 -10.69
N SER A 98 -6.01 -2.96 -11.52
CA SER A 98 -6.47 -4.25 -11.01
C SER A 98 -5.34 -4.93 -10.23
N GLU A 99 -5.71 -5.75 -9.25
CA GLU A 99 -4.72 -6.47 -8.43
C GLU A 99 -3.85 -7.42 -9.26
N GLU A 100 -4.46 -8.05 -10.28
CA GLU A 100 -3.80 -8.94 -11.22
C GLU A 100 -2.71 -8.22 -12.01
N THR A 101 -3.04 -7.08 -12.63
CA THR A 101 -2.08 -6.30 -13.42
C THR A 101 -0.96 -5.76 -12.55
N LEU A 102 -1.27 -5.23 -11.36
CA LEU A 102 -0.26 -4.73 -10.42
C LEU A 102 0.70 -5.85 -10.01
N THR A 103 0.16 -7.02 -9.63
CA THR A 103 0.95 -8.19 -9.25
C THR A 103 1.85 -8.63 -10.41
N GLY A 104 1.31 -8.74 -11.63
CA GLY A 104 2.07 -9.13 -12.81
C GLY A 104 3.24 -8.18 -13.09
N LYS A 105 3.00 -6.86 -13.08
CA LYS A 105 4.06 -5.87 -13.29
C LYS A 105 5.14 -5.92 -12.20
N ILE A 106 4.76 -6.07 -10.92
CA ILE A 106 5.71 -6.16 -9.81
C ILE A 106 6.57 -7.42 -9.92
N LEU A 107 5.97 -8.58 -10.18
CA LEU A 107 6.71 -9.84 -10.28
C LEU A 107 7.62 -9.89 -11.52
N GLY A 108 7.27 -9.15 -12.58
CA GLY A 108 8.10 -8.97 -13.76
C GLY A 108 9.29 -8.02 -13.59
N MET A 109 9.39 -7.28 -12.48
CA MET A 109 10.52 -6.39 -12.23
C MET A 109 11.83 -7.16 -12.05
N ARG A 110 12.95 -6.53 -12.43
CA ARG A 110 14.28 -7.02 -12.05
C ARG A 110 14.60 -6.63 -10.61
N GLU A 111 15.45 -7.41 -9.96
CA GLU A 111 16.13 -6.93 -8.76
C GLU A 111 16.97 -5.68 -9.09
N PRO A 112 17.09 -4.72 -8.17
CA PRO A 112 16.73 -4.81 -6.75
C PRO A 112 15.31 -4.32 -6.39
N TYR A 113 14.42 -4.09 -7.36
CA TYR A 113 13.12 -3.46 -7.13
C TYR A 113 11.99 -4.46 -6.80
N ARG A 114 12.02 -5.63 -7.43
CA ARG A 114 10.97 -6.65 -7.34
C ARG A 114 10.68 -7.07 -5.90
N THR A 115 11.71 -7.49 -5.16
CA THR A 115 11.52 -8.03 -3.81
C THR A 115 10.93 -7.00 -2.83
N PRO A 116 11.49 -5.78 -2.71
CA PRO A 116 10.87 -4.70 -1.94
C PRO A 116 9.42 -4.41 -2.33
N CYS A 117 9.14 -4.31 -3.63
CA CYS A 117 7.79 -3.98 -4.12
C CYS A 117 6.78 -5.08 -3.78
N ARG A 118 7.15 -6.35 -3.94
CA ARG A 118 6.31 -7.48 -3.53
C ARG A 118 5.96 -7.39 -2.05
N LEU A 119 6.97 -7.20 -1.19
CA LEU A 119 6.76 -7.15 0.26
C LEU A 119 5.84 -5.98 0.66
N MET A 120 6.10 -4.78 0.14
CA MET A 120 5.38 -3.59 0.61
C MET A 120 4.04 -3.36 -0.10
N LEU A 121 3.97 -3.60 -1.41
CA LEU A 121 2.79 -3.25 -2.22
C LEU A 121 1.81 -4.42 -2.37
N LEU A 122 2.27 -5.67 -2.27
CA LEU A 122 1.41 -6.86 -2.39
C LEU A 122 1.18 -7.57 -1.05
N GLU A 123 2.16 -7.57 -0.15
CA GLU A 123 2.05 -8.27 1.14
C GLU A 123 1.76 -7.33 2.32
N GLY A 124 1.69 -6.02 2.08
CA GLY A 124 1.35 -5.03 3.10
C GLY A 124 2.43 -4.82 4.17
N ARG A 125 3.68 -5.24 3.92
CA ARG A 125 4.80 -5.05 4.86
C ARG A 125 5.19 -3.60 5.00
N THR A 126 5.68 -3.24 6.19
CA THR A 126 6.30 -1.94 6.44
C THR A 126 7.68 -1.84 5.78
N ALA A 127 8.20 -0.62 5.61
CA ALA A 127 9.55 -0.40 5.08
C ALA A 127 10.61 -1.06 5.97
N ALA A 128 10.44 -1.03 7.29
CA ALA A 128 11.34 -1.64 8.26
C ALA A 128 11.36 -3.18 8.13
N GLU A 129 10.19 -3.82 8.02
CA GLU A 129 10.13 -5.28 7.81
C GLU A 129 10.71 -5.69 6.47
N ALA A 130 10.39 -4.94 5.40
CA ALA A 130 10.94 -5.20 4.09
C ALA A 130 12.48 -5.06 4.08
N ALA A 131 13.02 -4.07 4.80
CA ALA A 131 14.45 -3.88 5.00
C ALA A 131 15.11 -5.06 5.71
N ALA A 132 14.50 -5.53 6.80
CA ALA A 132 14.97 -6.70 7.54
C ALA A 132 14.97 -7.96 6.65
N LEU A 133 13.89 -8.20 5.90
CA LEU A 133 13.77 -9.35 4.99
C LEU A 133 14.72 -9.26 3.79
N CYS A 134 15.02 -8.06 3.30
CA CYS A 134 15.95 -7.85 2.20
C CYS A 134 17.42 -7.85 2.63
N GLY A 135 17.71 -7.77 3.94
CA GLY A 135 19.06 -7.59 4.47
C GLY A 135 19.70 -6.27 4.04
N ARG A 136 18.93 -5.18 4.01
CA ARG A 136 19.37 -3.86 3.51
C ARG A 136 18.89 -2.72 4.42
N PRO A 137 19.52 -1.53 4.38
CA PRO A 137 19.03 -0.37 5.12
C PRO A 137 17.61 0.05 4.69
N GLN A 138 16.79 0.49 5.64
CA GLN A 138 15.42 0.94 5.37
C GLN A 138 15.37 2.06 4.33
N LYS A 139 16.26 3.06 4.43
CA LYS A 139 16.37 4.14 3.43
C LYS A 139 16.64 3.63 2.02
N THR A 140 17.36 2.52 1.87
CA THR A 140 17.60 1.89 0.56
C THR A 140 16.33 1.27 0.00
N VAL A 141 15.54 0.58 0.84
CA VAL A 141 14.25 0.00 0.47
C VAL A 141 13.27 1.11 0.08
N GLU A 142 13.17 2.18 0.86
CA GLU A 142 12.31 3.33 0.55
C GLU A 142 12.67 3.97 -0.80
N ALA A 143 13.96 4.19 -1.06
CA ALA A 143 14.42 4.70 -2.35
C ALA A 143 14.12 3.75 -3.52
N GLN A 144 14.19 2.43 -3.30
CA GLN A 144 13.83 1.42 -4.30
C GLN A 144 12.34 1.45 -4.62
N ILE A 145 11.48 1.50 -3.59
CA ILE A 145 10.03 1.62 -3.76
C ILE A 145 9.67 2.91 -4.50
N TYR A 146 10.25 4.04 -4.10
CA TYR A 146 10.00 5.32 -4.74
C TYR A 146 10.31 5.28 -6.25
N ARG A 147 11.47 4.74 -6.62
CA ARG A 147 11.86 4.59 -8.04
C ARG A 147 10.94 3.61 -8.77
N ALA A 148 10.59 2.50 -8.14
CA ALA A 148 9.72 1.49 -8.75
C ALA A 148 8.30 2.03 -9.01
N LYS A 149 7.73 2.79 -8.07
CA LYS A 149 6.45 3.48 -8.24
C LYS A 149 6.47 4.44 -9.42
N LYS A 150 7.53 5.24 -9.55
CA LYS A 150 7.73 6.13 -10.72
C LYS A 150 7.80 5.37 -12.03
N MET A 151 8.55 4.26 -12.08
CA MET A 151 8.64 3.42 -13.27
C MET A 151 7.29 2.82 -13.65
N LEU A 152 6.55 2.27 -12.69
CA LEU A 152 5.21 1.73 -12.92
C LEU A 152 4.24 2.80 -13.42
N ALA A 153 4.21 3.96 -12.76
CA ALA A 153 3.33 5.05 -13.14
C ALA A 153 3.63 5.55 -14.57
N GLU A 154 4.90 5.65 -14.95
CA GLU A 154 5.27 6.05 -16.31
C GLU A 154 4.90 4.99 -17.36
N GLN A 155 5.12 3.70 -17.09
CA GLN A 155 4.69 2.62 -17.97
C GLN A 155 3.18 2.68 -18.24
N ILE A 156 2.38 2.90 -17.19
CA ILE A 156 0.92 3.00 -17.31
C ILE A 156 0.51 4.23 -18.11
N ARG A 157 1.17 5.38 -17.89
CA ARG A 157 0.90 6.59 -18.68
C ARG A 157 1.23 6.38 -20.15
N GLN A 158 2.28 5.61 -20.46
CA GLN A 158 2.64 5.25 -21.84
C GLN A 158 1.61 4.32 -22.48
N GLU A 159 1.20 3.27 -21.78
CA GLU A 159 0.18 2.32 -22.23
C GLU A 159 -1.13 3.04 -22.60
N ARG A 160 -1.61 3.94 -21.74
CA ARG A 160 -2.81 4.75 -22.03
C ARG A 160 -2.66 5.65 -23.26
N ARG A 161 -1.50 6.31 -23.41
CA ARG A 161 -1.22 7.15 -24.59
C ARG A 161 -1.21 6.34 -25.89
N SER A 162 -0.70 5.11 -25.85
CA SER A 162 -0.70 4.21 -27.01
C SER A 162 -2.10 3.70 -27.36
N GLU A 163 -2.94 3.42 -26.36
CA GLU A 163 -4.35 3.04 -26.57
C GLU A 163 -5.16 4.19 -27.19
N ASP A 164 -4.98 5.42 -26.69
CA ASP A 164 -5.68 6.60 -27.22
C ASP A 164 -5.22 6.98 -28.65
N GLY A 165 -3.95 6.72 -28.98
CA GLY A 165 -3.37 7.00 -30.29
C GLY A 165 -3.69 5.98 -31.39
N ILE A 166 -4.24 4.81 -31.05
CA ILE A 166 -4.70 3.79 -32.02
C ILE A 166 -6.15 4.06 -32.45
N VAL A 167 -6.90 4.88 -31.69
CA VAL A 167 -8.32 5.18 -31.93
C VAL A 167 -8.53 6.53 -32.64
N SER A 168 -7.44 7.26 -32.98
CA SER A 168 -7.46 8.47 -33.83
C SER A 168 -6.91 8.20 -35.22
#